data_AF-A0A7Y2UW65-F1
#
_entry.id   AF-A0A7Y2UW65-F1
#
_cell.length_a   1.000
_cell.length_b   1.000
_cell.length_c   1.000
_cell.angle_alpha   90.00
_cell.angle_beta   90.00
_cell.angle_gamma   90.00
#
_symmetry.space_group_name_H-M   'P 1'
#
loop_
_entity.id
_entity.type
_entity.pdbx_description
1 polymer ?
#
loop_
_entity_poly.entity_id
_entity_poly.type
_entity_poly.pdbx_seq_one_letter_code
_entity_poly.pdbx_strand_id
1 'polypeptide(L)' 'VSMNSEAFWMMRLQSLIYAKMGDKKGAIEAAKKSLAVAKAANNADYVKLNEDSLKEWGAM' A
#
# COMPACT_ATOMS: atom_id res chain seq x y z
N VAL A 1 -19.73 10.56 0.01
CA VAL A 1 -19.00 9.32 -0.34
C VAL A 1 -18.38 8.79 0.93
N SER A 2 -18.88 7.66 1.44
CA SER A 2 -18.19 6.89 2.47
C SER A 2 -16.85 6.44 1.87
N MET A 3 -15.74 7.06 2.28
CA MET A 3 -14.41 6.51 2.01
C MET A 3 -14.39 5.13 2.64
N ASN A 4 -14.56 4.11 1.80
CA ASN A 4 -14.71 2.75 2.23
C ASN A 4 -13.40 2.36 2.93
N SER A 5 -13.45 2.24 4.26
CA SER A 5 -12.29 1.99 5.13
C SER A 5 -11.56 0.68 4.81
N GLU A 6 -12.14 -0.14 3.93
CA GLU A 6 -11.59 -1.41 3.44
C GLU A 6 -10.89 -1.30 2.08
N ALA A 7 -10.75 -0.11 1.50
CA ALA A 7 -10.15 0.06 0.18
C ALA A 7 -8.62 0.00 0.22
N PHE A 8 -8.05 -1.09 0.77
CA PHE A 8 -6.60 -1.36 0.71
C PHE A 8 -6.06 -1.26 -0.73
N TRP A 9 -6.89 -1.63 -1.72
CA TRP A 9 -6.59 -1.53 -3.14
C TRP A 9 -6.44 -0.09 -3.63
N MET A 10 -7.23 0.86 -3.11
CA MET A 10 -7.06 2.29 -3.42
C MET A 10 -5.75 2.81 -2.84
N MET A 11 -5.42 2.46 -1.60
CA MET A 11 -4.16 2.84 -0.97
C MET A 11 -2.96 2.22 -1.69
N ARG A 12 -3.10 0.99 -2.18
CA ARG A 12 -2.09 0.32 -3.02
C ARG A 12 -1.89 1.05 -4.34
N LEU A 13 -2.97 1.45 -5.01
CA LEU A 13 -2.90 2.21 -6.26
C LEU A 13 -2.24 3.58 -6.03
N GLN A 14 -2.63 4.29 -4.97
CA GLN A 14 -2.02 5.55 -4.57
C GLN A 14 -0.51 5.39 -4.32
N SER A 15 -0.11 4.31 -3.65
CA SER A 15 1.30 3.96 -3.45
C SER A 15 2.06 3.81 -4.77
N LEU A 16 1.50 3.12 -5.76
CA LEU A 16 2.09 2.97 -7.09
C LEU A 16 2.20 4.30 -7.84
N ILE A 17 1.19 5.15 -7.73
CA ILE A 17 1.20 6.47 -8.37
C ILE A 17 2.34 7.30 -7.80
N TYR A 18 2.49 7.36 -6.47
CA TYR A 18 3.60 8.07 -5.85
C TYR A 18 4.96 7.51 -6.26
N ALA A 19 5.12 6.18 -6.29
CA ALA A 19 6.35 5.55 -6.75
C ALA A 19 6.69 5.93 -8.21
N LYS A 20 5.68 5.91 -9.10
CA LYS A 20 5.82 6.33 -10.50
C LYS A 20 6.16 7.82 -10.66
N MET A 21 5.70 8.66 -9.74
CA MET A 21 6.03 10.08 -9.69
C MET A 21 7.40 10.35 -9.05
N GLY A 22 8.12 9.32 -8.60
CA GLY A 22 9.40 9.44 -7.90
C GLY A 22 9.27 9.81 -6.42
N ASP A 23 8.04 9.97 -5.91
CA ASP A 23 7.77 10.17 -4.49
C ASP A 23 7.78 8.84 -3.74
N LYS A 24 8.99 8.33 -3.53
CA LYS A 24 9.21 7.09 -2.79
C LYS A 24 8.70 7.17 -1.34
N LYS A 25 8.74 8.35 -0.71
CA LYS A 25 8.26 8.53 0.67
C LYS A 25 6.75 8.38 0.75
N GLY A 26 6.01 9.10 -0.11
CA GLY A 26 4.56 8.96 -0.23
C GLY A 26 4.15 7.54 -0.60
N ALA A 27 4.92 6.88 -1.48
CA ALA A 27 4.69 5.49 -1.85
C ALA A 27 4.76 4.54 -0.66
N ILE A 28 5.79 4.67 0.18
CA ILE A 28 5.99 3.88 1.40
C ILE A 28 4.84 4.11 2.39
N GLU A 29 4.45 5.36 2.62
CA GLU A 29 3.36 5.66 3.56
C GLU A 29 2.02 5.05 3.12
N ALA A 30 1.70 5.16 1.84
CA ALA A 30 0.48 4.57 1.27
C ALA A 30 0.53 3.04 1.28
N ALA A 31 1.68 2.42 1.00
CA ALA A 31 1.87 0.97 1.08
C ALA A 31 1.70 0.44 2.51
N LYS A 32 2.23 1.14 3.53
CA LYS A 32 2.05 0.76 4.95
C LYS A 32 0.59 0.79 5.38
N LYS A 33 -0.16 1.83 4.96
CA LYS A 33 -1.61 1.92 5.22
C LYS A 33 -2.37 0.79 4.53
N SER A 34 -2.07 0.54 3.25
CA SER A 34 -2.66 -0.57 2.49
C SER A 34 -2.36 -1.93 3.15
N LEU A 35 -1.13 -2.15 3.62
CA LEU A 35 -0.70 -3.37 4.30
C LEU A 35 -1.49 -3.62 5.58
N ALA A 36 -1.68 -2.59 6.42
CA ALA A 36 -2.42 -2.72 7.67
C ALA A 36 -3.88 -3.13 7.42
N VAL A 37 -4.54 -2.50 6.45
CA VAL A 37 -5.93 -2.81 6.08
C VAL A 37 -6.03 -4.18 5.41
N ALA A 38 -5.09 -4.55 4.53
CA ALA A 38 -5.04 -5.87 3.91
C ALA A 38 -4.82 -7.00 4.93
N LYS A 39 -3.98 -6.78 5.95
CA LYS A 39 -3.80 -7.73 7.07
C LYS A 39 -5.09 -7.89 7.87
N ALA A 40 -5.77 -6.79 8.18
CA ALA A 40 -7.06 -6.82 8.89
C ALA A 40 -8.17 -7.53 8.08
N ALA A 41 -8.17 -7.35 6.76
CA ALA A 41 -9.09 -8.01 5.83
C ALA A 41 -8.69 -9.46 5.48
N ASN A 42 -7.62 -10.00 6.07
CA ASN A 42 -7.06 -11.32 5.78
C ASN A 42 -6.75 -11.56 4.28
N ASN A 43 -6.40 -10.50 3.55
CA ASN A 43 -6.11 -10.57 2.12
C ASN A 43 -4.61 -10.78 1.86
N ALA A 44 -4.19 -12.05 1.78
CA ALA A 44 -2.78 -12.41 1.64
C ALA A 44 -2.11 -11.85 0.37
N ASP A 45 -2.84 -11.76 -0.74
CA ASP A 45 -2.29 -11.24 -2.01
C ASP A 45 -1.86 -9.78 -1.87
N TYR A 46 -2.72 -8.95 -1.28
CA TYR A 46 -2.39 -7.55 -1.07
C TYR A 46 -1.38 -7.33 0.06
N VAL A 47 -1.32 -8.20 1.05
CA VAL A 47 -0.23 -8.20 2.03
C VAL A 47 1.11 -8.37 1.30
N LYS A 48 1.23 -9.43 0.49
CA LYS A 48 2.44 -9.71 -0.28
C LYS A 48 2.82 -8.57 -1.22
N LEU A 49 1.85 -8.06 -1.98
CA LEU A 49 2.09 -6.95 -2.92
C LEU A 49 2.58 -5.67 -2.25
N ASN A 50 2.16 -5.39 -1.01
CA ASN A 50 2.64 -4.23 -0.26
C ASN A 50 4.00 -4.49 0.39
N GLU A 51 4.23 -5.68 0.94
CA GLU A 51 5.52 -6.07 1.53
C GLU A 51 6.63 -6.08 0.47
N ASP A 52 6.36 -6.61 -0.73
CA ASP A 52 7.31 -6.60 -1.85
C ASP A 52 7.69 -5.16 -2.24
N SER A 53 6.72 -4.25 -2.34
CA SER A 53 6.98 -2.84 -2.62
C SER A 53 7.79 -2.17 -1.50
N LEU A 54 7.44 -2.42 -0.23
CA LEU A 54 8.18 -1.86 0.91
C LEU A 54 9.63 -2.36 0.93
N LYS A 55 9.86 -3.64 0.61
CA LYS A 55 11.19 -4.23 0.52
C LYS A 55 12.00 -3.66 -0.64
N GLU A 56 11.41 -3.56 -1.84
CA GLU A 56 12.05 -2.91 -3.01
C GLU A 56 12.46 -1.47 -2.68
N TRP A 57 11.68 -0.80 -1.85
CA TRP A 57 11.92 0.57 -1.45
C TRP A 57 12.81 0.71 -0.20
N GLY A 58 13.28 -0.37 0.40
CA GLY A 58 14.14 -0.35 1.59
C GLY A 58 13.44 0.16 2.86
N ALA A 59 12.12 -0.06 2.95
CA ALA A 59 11.27 0.35 4.06
C ALA A 59 10.79 -0.84 4.92
N MET A 60 11.42 -2.01 4.73
CA MET A 60 11.15 -3.27 5.41
C MET A 60 12.47 -3.98 5.75
#